data_AF-A0A1Z1MI82-F1
#
_entry.id   AF-A0A1Z1MI82-F1
#
_cell.length_a   1.000
_cell.length_b   1.000
_cell.length_c   1.000
_cell.angle_alpha   90.00
_cell.angle_beta   90.00
_cell.angle_gamma   90.00
#
_symmetry.space_group_name_H-M   'P 1'
#
loop_
_entity.id
_entity.type
_entity.pdbx_description
1 polymer ?
#
loop_
_entity_poly.entity_id
_entity_poly.type
_entity_poly.pdbx_seq_one_letter_code
_entity_poly.pdbx_strand_id
1 'polypeptide(L)' 'MKIKKGYTAEIISGKYKGSKGKIISICEKTSTVKIENINMKIKHIKPQQSDEKGSIKEIEGPIHQSNIKIKN' A
#
# COMPACT_ATOMS: atom_id res chain seq x y z
N MET A 1 11.46 -14.03 9.93
CA MET A 1 10.25 -13.32 10.39
C MET A 1 9.22 -13.34 9.27
N LYS A 2 7.99 -13.81 9.51
CA LYS A 2 6.91 -13.75 8.52
C LYS A 2 6.13 -12.45 8.70
N ILE A 3 6.04 -11.65 7.65
CA ILE A 3 5.16 -10.48 7.59
C ILE A 3 3.72 -11.00 7.62
N LYS A 4 2.86 -10.41 8.46
CA LYS A 4 1.45 -10.78 8.56
C LYS A 4 0.58 -9.55 8.39
N LYS A 5 -0.62 -9.75 7.82
CA LYS A 5 -1.63 -8.70 7.71
C LYS A 5 -2.06 -8.27 9.12
N GLY A 6 -2.31 -6.98 9.29
CA GLY A 6 -2.76 -6.41 10.56
C GLY A 6 -1.65 -5.93 11.51
N TYR A 7 -0.38 -6.24 11.22
CA TYR A 7 0.75 -5.70 11.97
C TYR A 7 1.03 -4.25 11.60
N THR A 8 1.63 -3.51 12.52
CA THR A 8 2.11 -2.15 12.27
C THR A 8 3.51 -2.21 11.68
N ALA A 9 3.71 -1.49 10.58
CA ALA A 9 5.01 -1.33 9.94
C ALA A 9 5.42 0.13 9.95
N GLU A 10 6.71 0.36 10.17
CA GLU A 10 7.36 1.65 10.03
C GLU A 10 8.27 1.62 8.80
N ILE A 11 8.27 2.69 8.03
CA ILE A 11 9.12 2.80 6.84
C ILE A 11 10.49 3.31 7.25
N ILE A 12 11.53 2.54 6.92
CA ILE A 12 12.92 2.88 7.26
C ILE A 12 13.63 3.67 6.17
N SER A 13 13.16 3.56 4.91
CA SER A 13 13.82 4.15 3.75
C SER A 13 12.83 4.58 2.66
N GLY A 14 13.28 5.51 1.80
CA GLY A 14 12.47 6.05 0.69
C GLY A 14 11.67 7.31 1.05
N LYS A 15 10.76 7.69 0.15
CA LYS A 15 9.99 8.95 0.21
C LYS A 15 9.17 9.09 1.50
N TYR A 16 8.69 7.98 2.06
CA TYR A 16 7.80 7.95 3.22
C TYR A 16 8.52 7.50 4.50
N LYS A 17 9.84 7.73 4.59
CA LYS A 17 10.65 7.35 5.76
C LYS A 17 10.08 7.96 7.06
N GLY A 18 9.96 7.15 8.09
CA GLY A 18 9.42 7.52 9.40
C GLY A 18 7.90 7.39 9.52
N SER A 19 7.17 7.23 8.42
CA SER A 19 5.73 6.97 8.45
C SER A 19 5.45 5.56 8.99
N LYS A 20 4.36 5.45 9.75
CA LYS A 20 3.89 4.20 10.37
C LYS A 20 2.46 3.94 9.93
N GLY A 21 2.12 2.67 9.74
CA GLY A 21 0.75 2.28 9.40
C GLY A 21 0.55 0.78 9.47
N LYS A 22 -0.71 0.37 9.32
CA LYS A 22 -1.10 -1.04 9.37
C LYS A 22 -0.91 -1.70 8.00
N ILE A 23 -0.41 -2.92 7.99
CA ILE A 23 -0.30 -3.71 6.77
C ILE A 23 -1.69 -4.23 6.36
N ILE A 24 -2.20 -3.71 5.24
CA ILE A 24 -3.51 -4.09 4.67
C ILE A 24 -3.37 -5.35 3.82
N SER A 25 -2.34 -5.39 2.98
CA SER A 25 -2.13 -6.47 2.03
C SER A 25 -0.66 -6.77 1.80
N ILE A 26 -0.38 -8.02 1.45
CA ILE A 26 0.97 -8.55 1.22
C ILE A 26 0.91 -9.28 -0.12
N CYS A 27 1.84 -8.96 -1.01
CA CYS A 27 2.05 -9.64 -2.27
C CYS A 27 3.40 -10.37 -2.22
N GLU A 28 3.38 -11.64 -1.85
CA GLU A 28 4.60 -12.46 -1.69
C GLU A 28 5.36 -12.61 -3.02
N LYS A 29 4.65 -12.74 -4.14
CA LYS A 29 5.24 -12.88 -5.48
C LYS A 29 6.20 -11.73 -5.84
N THR A 30 5.88 -10.51 -5.40
CA THR A 30 6.68 -9.31 -5.68
C THR A 30 7.42 -8.81 -4.45
N SER A 31 7.32 -9.51 -3.31
CA SER A 31 7.88 -9.06 -2.03
C SER A 31 7.46 -7.64 -1.64
N THR A 32 6.23 -7.25 -1.98
CA THR A 32 5.67 -5.93 -1.66
C THR A 32 4.52 -6.01 -0.67
N VAL A 33 4.33 -4.93 0.07
CA VAL A 33 3.26 -4.74 1.04
C VAL A 33 2.52 -3.44 0.76
N LYS A 34 1.23 -3.41 1.10
CA LYS A 34 0.44 -2.17 1.13
C LYS A 34 0.21 -1.78 2.58
N ILE A 35 0.53 -0.52 2.88
CA ILE A 35 0.39 0.05 4.21
C ILE A 35 -0.68 1.14 4.14
N GLU A 36 -1.59 1.13 5.12
CA GLU A 36 -2.71 2.05 5.22
C GLU A 36 -2.26 3.52 5.21
N ASN A 37 -2.93 4.32 4.37
CA ASN A 37 -2.67 5.76 4.20
C ASN A 37 -1.22 6.12 3.81
N ILE A 38 -0.44 5.17 3.28
CA ILE A 38 0.91 5.44 2.79
C ILE A 38 1.02 5.10 1.31
N ASN A 39 1.80 5.93 0.59
CA ASN A 39 2.04 5.77 -0.84
C ASN A 39 0.75 5.82 -1.66
N MET A 40 -0.14 6.76 -1.32
CA MET A 40 -1.40 6.99 -2.01
C MET A 40 -1.15 7.33 -3.48
N LYS A 41 -1.87 6.65 -4.37
CA LYS A 41 -1.82 6.84 -5.82
C LYS A 41 -3.22 7.08 -6.33
N ILE A 42 -3.33 8.08 -7.19
CA ILE A 42 -4.58 8.40 -7.88
C ILE A 42 -4.72 7.45 -9.08
N LYS A 43 -5.76 6.63 -9.07
CA LYS A 43 -6.11 5.75 -10.17
C LYS A 43 -7.37 6.28 -10.86
N HIS A 44 -7.20 6.66 -12.12
CA HIS A 44 -8.31 7.00 -13.01
C HIS A 44 -8.93 5.72 -13.55
N ILE A 45 -10.19 5.48 -13.22
CA ILE A 45 -10.94 4.29 -13.64
C ILE A 45 -11.87 4.73 -14.76
N LYS A 46 -11.61 4.19 -15.95
CA LYS A 46 -12.52 4.34 -17.08
C LYS A 46 -13.86 3.63 -16.76
N PRO A 47 -15.00 4.21 -17.15
CA PRO A 47 -16.28 3.55 -16.97
C PRO A 47 -16.32 2.24 -17.77
N GLN A 48 -16.95 1.21 -17.21
CA GLN A 48 -17.05 -0.09 -17.86
C GLN A 48 -18.31 -0.21 -18.71
N GLN A 49 -19.35 0.55 -18.37
CA GLN A 49 -20.60 0.63 -19.11
C GLN A 49 -20.84 2.05 -19.63
N SER A 50 -21.58 2.15 -20.73
CA SER A 50 -21.86 3.42 -21.43
C SER A 50 -22.52 4.48 -20.54
N ASP A 51 -23.29 4.06 -19.53
CA ASP A 51 -24.02 4.94 -18.59
C ASP A 51 -23.29 5.17 -17.25
N GLU A 52 -22.09 4.62 -17.07
CA GLU A 52 -21.31 4.87 -15.86
C GLU A 52 -20.41 6.10 -16.01
N LYS A 53 -20.33 6.92 -14.96
CA LYS A 53 -19.31 7.98 -14.88
C LYS A 53 -17.97 7.37 -14.48
N GLY A 54 -16.91 7.81 -15.15
CA GLY A 54 -15.54 7.50 -14.72
C GLY A 54 -15.32 7.94 -13.27
N SER A 55 -14.57 7.14 -12.51
CA SER A 55 -14.29 7.44 -11.10
C SER A 55 -12.79 7.63 -10.87
N ILE A 56 -12.47 8.58 -9.99
CA ILE A 56 -11.12 8.79 -9.49
C ILE A 56 -11.06 8.12 -8.13
N LYS A 57 -10.20 7.10 -7.99
CA LYS A 57 -9.98 6.41 -6.71
C LYS A 57 -8.57 6.62 -6.25
N GLU A 58 -8.41 6.97 -4.98
CA GLU A 58 -7.12 6.91 -4.31
C GLU A 58 -6.90 5.50 -3.77
N ILE A 59 -5.74 4.92 -4.09
CA ILE A 59 -5.36 3.58 -3.65
C ILE A 59 -3.96 3.58 -3.08
N GLU A 60 -3.72 2.74 -2.08
CA GLU A 60 -2.39 2.55 -1.51
C GLU A 60 -1.50 1.81 -2.51
N GLY A 61 -0.33 2.39 -2.72
CA GLY A 61 0.73 1.84 -3.55
C GLY A 61 1.54 0.76 -2.83
N PRO A 62 2.13 -0.18 -3.57
CA PRO A 62 3.02 -1.18 -3.00
C PRO A 62 4.32 -0.55 -2.52
N ILE A 63 4.85 -1.08 -1.41
CA ILE A 63 6.14 -0.75 -0.81
C ILE A 63 6.93 -2.04 -0.65
N HIS A 64 8.21 -2.04 -1.00
CA HIS A 64 9.03 -3.24 -0.88
C HIS A 64 9.28 -3.61 0.59
N GLN A 65 9.24 -4.91 0.90
CA GLN A 65 9.40 -5.39 2.27
C GLN A 65 10.75 -5.01 2.92
N SER A 66 11.80 -4.80 2.13
CA SER A 66 13.11 -4.35 2.64
C SER A 66 13.10 -2.93 3.20
N ASN A 67 12.11 -2.12 2.83
CA ASN A 67 12.03 -0.72 3.21
C ASN A 67 11.15 -0.51 4.45
N ILE A 68 10.71 -1.59 5.07
CA ILE A 68 9.84 -1.55 6.24
C ILE A 68 10.47 -2.30 7.41
N LYS A 69 10.13 -1.85 8.62
CA LYS A 69 10.42 -2.51 9.88
C LYS A 69 9.10 -2.80 10.57
N ILE A 70 8.86 -4.07 10.87
CA ILE A 70 7.67 -4.49 11.61
C ILE A 70 7.84 -4.08 13.07
N LYS A 71 6.84 -3.40 13.64
CA LYS A 71 6.71 -3.16 15.07
C LYS A 71 5.56 -4.02 15.58
N ASN A 72 5.87 -4.86 16.56
CA ASN A 72 4.90 -5.72 17.24
C ASN A 72 4.23 -4.96 18.37
#